data_AF-A0A1M5RFU2-F1
#
_entry.id   AF-A0A1M5RFU2-F1
#
_cell.length_a   1.000
_cell.length_b   1.000
_cell.length_c   1.000
_cell.angle_alpha   90.00
_cell.angle_beta   90.00
_cell.angle_gamma   90.00
#
_symmetry.space_group_name_H-M   'P 1'
#
loop_
_entity.id
_entity.type
_entity.pdbx_description
1 polymer ?
#
loop_
_entity_poly.entity_id
_entity_poly.type
_entity_poly.pdbx_seq_one_letter_code
_entity_poly.pdbx_strand_id
1 'polypeptide(L)'
;MNKFEFRFHHDHYIKNDHYHHDSHGASGESKDEKTLRVLLVHWVNHNQSHEESFREWVEKSKEMGKEEVSSYIEKAIEYMQKANDMLIEAKKHM
;
A
#
# COMPACT_ATOMS: atom_id res chain seq x y z
N MET A 1 1.68 30.06 16.51
CA MET A 1 0.61 29.63 15.58
C MET A 1 1.15 28.44 14.80
N ASN A 2 0.77 27.23 15.20
CA ASN A 2 1.27 25.99 14.59
C ASN A 2 0.63 25.78 13.22
N LYS A 3 1.47 25.71 12.18
CA LYS A 3 1.08 25.27 10.84
C LYS A 3 0.94 23.75 10.87
N PHE A 4 -0.29 23.25 10.96
CA PHE A 4 -0.59 21.88 10.56
C PHE A 4 -0.69 21.83 9.02
N GLU A 5 0.46 21.72 8.35
CA GLU A 5 0.50 21.24 6.97
C GLU A 5 0.79 19.74 6.99
N PHE A 6 -0.24 18.91 7.21
CA PHE A 6 -0.13 17.49 6.88
C PHE A 6 -0.37 17.31 5.38
N ARG A 7 0.67 17.61 4.59
CA ARG A 7 0.71 17.28 3.17
C ARG A 7 1.09 15.80 3.04
N PHE A 8 0.12 14.90 3.16
CA PHE A 8 0.28 13.55 2.62
C PHE A 8 0.05 13.59 1.09
N HIS A 9 0.97 14.23 0.37
CA HIS A 9 1.12 13.96 -1.06
C HIS A 9 1.86 12.62 -1.20
N HIS A 10 1.12 11.52 -1.14
CA HIS A 10 1.66 10.21 -1.50
C HIS A 10 1.46 9.99 -3.01
N ASP A 11 2.07 10.87 -3.79
CA ASP A 11 2.11 10.80 -5.25
C ASP A 11 3.28 9.90 -5.65
N HIS A 12 3.05 8.58 -5.69
CA HIS A 12 4.01 7.66 -6.29
C HIS A 12 3.84 7.69 -7.80
N TYR A 13 4.40 8.73 -8.41
CA TYR A 13 4.66 8.79 -9.83
C TYR A 13 5.61 7.63 -10.18
N ILE A 14 5.07 6.52 -10.67
CA ILE A 14 5.88 5.45 -11.26
C ILE A 14 6.57 6.05 -12.49
N LYS A 15 7.79 6.58 -12.32
CA LYS A 15 8.67 6.93 -13.44
C LYS A 15 9.13 5.65 -14.11
N ASN A 16 8.38 5.20 -15.11
CA ASN A 16 8.82 4.19 -16.06
C ASN A 16 9.81 4.82 -17.06
N ASP A 17 11.01 5.20 -16.60
CA ASP A 17 12.11 5.64 -17.45
C ASP A 17 13.18 4.55 -17.56
N HIS A 18 12.90 3.45 -18.26
CA HIS A 18 13.94 2.53 -18.72
C HIS A 18 13.56 1.86 -20.05
N TYR A 19 14.05 2.43 -21.16
CA TYR A 19 14.23 1.73 -22.44
C TYR A 19 15.43 0.77 -22.28
N HIS A 20 15.17 -0.51 -22.03
CA HIS A 20 16.18 -1.56 -22.22
C HIS A 20 15.83 -2.37 -23.46
N HIS A 21 16.77 -2.38 -24.40
CA HIS A 21 16.77 -3.15 -25.63
C HIS A 21 16.62 -4.65 -25.31
N ASP A 22 15.53 -5.25 -25.76
CA ASP A 22 15.20 -6.66 -25.56
C ASP A 22 16.28 -7.56 -26.19
N SER A 23 17.06 -8.21 -25.34
CA SER A 23 17.82 -9.40 -25.72
C SER A 23 16.97 -10.63 -25.40
N HIS A 24 16.64 -11.38 -26.45
CA HIS A 24 15.80 -12.56 -26.45
C HIS A 24 16.22 -13.59 -25.39
N GLY A 25 15.38 -13.75 -24.37
CA GLY A 25 15.42 -14.85 -23.40
C GLY A 25 14.03 -15.46 -23.26
N ALA A 26 13.89 -16.71 -23.69
CA ALA A 26 12.65 -17.47 -23.77
C ALA A 26 12.01 -17.74 -22.39
N SER A 27 11.23 -16.78 -21.90
CA SER A 27 10.16 -17.00 -20.90
C SER A 27 8.95 -16.19 -21.36
N GLY A 28 7.84 -16.87 -21.62
CA GLY A 28 6.65 -16.33 -22.30
C GLY A 28 5.79 -15.40 -21.46
N GLU A 29 6.41 -14.58 -20.60
CA GLU A 29 5.72 -13.67 -19.69
C GLU A 29 5.53 -12.29 -20.33
N SER A 30 4.31 -11.77 -20.31
CA SER A 30 4.00 -10.46 -20.85
C SER A 30 4.63 -9.33 -20.03
N LYS A 31 4.78 -8.14 -20.63
CA LYS A 31 5.22 -6.95 -19.90
C LYS A 31 4.28 -6.64 -18.72
N ASP A 32 2.99 -6.84 -18.93
CA ASP A 32 1.97 -6.57 -17.92
C ASP A 32 2.03 -7.55 -16.75
N GLU A 33 2.34 -8.83 -17.02
CA GLU A 33 2.57 -9.83 -15.96
C GLU A 33 3.77 -9.45 -15.09
N LYS A 34 4.89 -9.03 -15.69
CA LYS A 34 6.07 -8.52 -14.96
C LYS A 34 5.72 -7.32 -14.10
N THR A 35 4.99 -6.37 -14.67
CA THR A 35 4.54 -5.17 -13.95
C THR A 35 3.60 -5.55 -12.80
N LEU A 36 2.65 -6.45 -13.01
CA LEU A 36 1.70 -6.89 -11.98
C LEU A 36 2.41 -7.55 -10.79
N ARG A 37 3.44 -8.39 -11.02
CA ARG A 37 4.24 -8.98 -9.92
C ARG A 37 4.87 -7.92 -9.03
N VAL A 38 5.39 -6.84 -9.62
CA VAL A 38 5.98 -5.71 -8.88
C VAL A 38 4.90 -4.95 -8.12
N LEU A 39 3.75 -4.68 -8.76
CA LEU A 39 2.64 -3.95 -8.14
C LEU A 39 2.06 -4.69 -6.93
N LEU A 40 1.88 -6.01 -7.00
CA LEU A 40 1.34 -6.80 -5.88
C LEU A 40 2.21 -6.68 -4.63
N VAL A 41 3.55 -6.69 -4.78
CA VAL A 41 4.47 -6.48 -3.65
C VAL A 41 4.43 -5.02 -3.18
N HIS A 42 4.41 -4.07 -4.11
CA HIS A 42 4.36 -2.65 -3.78
C HIS A 42 3.10 -2.28 -2.97
N TRP A 43 1.92 -2.77 -3.38
CA TRP A 43 0.66 -2.50 -2.68
C TRP A 43 0.64 -3.07 -1.27
N VAL A 44 1.15 -4.28 -1.04
CA VAL A 44 1.25 -4.85 0.32
C VAL A 44 2.13 -3.97 1.21
N ASN A 45 3.32 -3.59 0.73
CA ASN A 45 4.23 -2.73 1.49
C ASN A 45 3.61 -1.35 1.76
N HIS A 46 2.91 -0.79 0.77
CA HIS A 46 2.26 0.51 0.89
C HIS A 46 1.11 0.48 1.92
N ASN A 47 0.29 -0.57 1.89
CA ASN A 47 -0.76 -0.79 2.87
C ASN A 47 -0.19 -0.95 4.27
N GLN A 48 0.89 -1.71 4.47
CA GLN A 48 1.54 -1.85 5.77
C GLN A 48 2.02 -0.49 6.34
N SER A 49 2.53 0.41 5.49
CA SER A 49 2.91 1.77 5.90
C SER A 49 1.71 2.62 6.31
N HIS A 50 0.56 2.47 5.64
CA HIS A 50 -0.69 3.12 6.07
C HIS A 50 -1.22 2.53 7.37
N GLU A 51 -1.17 1.21 7.57
CA GLU A 51 -1.57 0.58 8.82
C GLU A 51 -0.80 1.14 10.01
N GLU A 52 0.52 1.32 9.89
CA GLU A 52 1.35 1.95 10.94
C GLU A 52 0.86 3.36 11.27
N SER A 53 0.65 4.18 10.25
CA SER A 53 0.12 5.54 10.42
C SER A 53 -1.28 5.54 11.04
N PHE A 54 -2.13 4.58 10.68
CA PHE A 54 -3.48 4.45 11.23
C PHE A 54 -3.45 4.05 12.71
N ARG A 55 -2.53 3.17 13.12
CA ARG A 55 -2.37 2.79 14.54
C ARG A 55 -2.03 4.00 15.41
N GLU A 56 -1.17 4.91 14.93
CA GLU A 56 -0.93 6.16 15.65
C GLU A 56 -2.21 6.98 15.84
N TRP A 57 -3.07 7.02 14.82
CA TRP A 57 -4.32 7.77 14.86
C TRP A 57 -5.41 7.08 15.69
N VAL A 58 -5.37 5.76 15.83
CA VAL A 58 -6.20 5.03 16.80
C VAL A 58 -5.91 5.54 18.21
N GLU A 59 -4.64 5.56 18.60
CA GLU A 59 -4.23 5.99 19.95
C GLU A 59 -4.53 7.48 20.18
N LYS A 60 -4.20 8.35 19.23
CA LYS A 60 -4.58 9.78 19.29
C LYS A 60 -6.08 9.97 19.40
N SER A 61 -6.89 9.17 18.69
CA SER A 61 -8.35 9.25 18.75
C SER A 61 -8.90 8.84 20.12
N LYS A 62 -8.33 7.81 20.75
CA LYS A 62 -8.66 7.41 22.13
C LYS A 62 -8.31 8.52 23.13
N GLU A 63 -7.12 9.11 23.01
CA GLU A 63 -6.69 10.25 23.84
C GLU A 63 -7.63 11.47 23.71
N MET A 64 -8.21 11.68 22.53
CA MET A 64 -9.21 12.73 22.27
C MET A 64 -10.63 12.37 22.73
N GLY A 65 -10.85 11.19 23.33
CA GLY A 65 -12.18 10.69 23.71
C GLY A 65 -13.08 10.37 22.51
N LYS A 66 -12.50 10.11 21.33
CA LYS A 66 -13.20 9.78 20.08
C LYS A 66 -13.24 8.28 19.86
N GLU A 67 -13.86 7.56 20.80
CA GLU A 67 -13.89 6.08 20.81
C GLU A 67 -14.54 5.47 19.56
N GLU A 68 -15.60 6.07 19.03
CA GLU A 68 -16.22 5.54 17.81
C GLU A 68 -15.28 5.71 16.61
N VAL A 69 -14.58 6.84 16.52
CA VAL A 69 -13.61 7.10 15.44
C VAL A 69 -12.44 6.13 15.53
N SER A 70 -11.87 5.93 16.73
CA SER A 70 -10.78 4.95 16.92
C SER A 70 -11.23 3.55 16.50
N SER A 71 -12.45 3.13 16.86
CA SER A 71 -12.99 1.82 16.48
C SER A 71 -13.14 1.63 14.96
N TYR A 72 -13.51 2.67 14.22
CA TYR A 72 -13.61 2.58 12.75
C TYR A 72 -12.23 2.61 12.08
N ILE A 73 -11.25 3.32 12.65
CA ILE A 73 -9.87 3.27 12.16
C ILE A 73 -9.27 1.87 12.41
N GLU A 74 -9.54 1.24 13.56
CA GLU A 74 -9.14 -0.14 13.84
C GLU A 74 -9.74 -1.14 12.82
N LYS A 75 -11.03 -0.97 12.47
CA LYS A 75 -11.66 -1.77 11.40
C LYS A 75 -11.03 -1.53 10.02
N ALA A 76 -10.63 -0.30 9.73
CA ALA A 76 -9.95 0.01 8.47
C ALA A 76 -8.59 -0.72 8.38
N ILE A 77 -7.84 -0.78 9.50
CA ILE A 77 -6.61 -1.57 9.60
C ILE A 77 -6.92 -3.06 9.35
N GLU A 78 -7.95 -3.62 9.99
CA GLU A 78 -8.34 -5.03 9.80
C GLU A 78 -8.66 -5.35 8.32
N TYR A 79 -9.40 -4.48 7.65
CA TYR A 79 -9.73 -4.67 6.23
C TYR A 79 -8.51 -4.50 5.32
N MET A 80 -7.58 -3.62 5.68
CA MET A 80 -6.31 -3.48 4.97
C MET A 80 -5.44 -4.73 5.09
N GLN A 81 -5.43 -5.36 6.26
CA GLN A 81 -4.75 -6.65 6.48
C GLN A 81 -5.37 -7.76 5.61
N LYS A 82 -6.70 -7.85 5.56
CA LYS A 82 -7.40 -8.79 4.68
C LYS A 82 -7.09 -8.53 3.19
N ALA A 83 -6.98 -7.27 2.80
CA ALA A 83 -6.55 -6.92 1.44
C ALA A 83 -5.10 -7.39 1.19
N ASN A 84 -4.19 -7.20 2.14
CA ASN A 84 -2.81 -7.68 2.05
C ASN A 84 -2.74 -9.20 1.90
N ASP A 85 -3.51 -9.95 2.70
CA ASP A 85 -3.59 -11.41 2.58
C ASP A 85 -4.01 -11.83 1.18
N MET A 86 -5.02 -11.16 0.61
CA MET A 86 -5.49 -11.47 -0.74
C MET A 86 -4.50 -11.07 -1.84
N LEU A 87 -3.76 -9.97 -1.67
CA LEU A 87 -2.70 -9.58 -2.60
C LEU A 87 -1.52 -10.55 -2.57
N ILE A 88 -1.15 -11.03 -1.38
CA ILE A 88 -0.14 -12.08 -1.20
C ILE A 88 -0.62 -13.37 -1.86
N GLU A 89 -1.89 -13.74 -1.66
CA GLU A 89 -2.47 -14.92 -2.30
C GLU A 89 -2.47 -14.77 -3.83
N ALA A 90 -2.94 -13.65 -4.36
CA ALA A 90 -2.94 -13.38 -5.80
C ALA A 90 -1.54 -13.53 -6.42
N LYS A 91 -0.50 -13.06 -5.72
CA LYS A 91 0.90 -13.22 -6.17
C LYS A 91 1.35 -14.68 -6.30
N LYS A 92 0.77 -15.62 -5.54
CA LYS A 92 1.11 -17.06 -5.64
C LYS A 92 0.60 -17.70 -6.93
N HIS A 93 -0.40 -17.10 -7.58
CA HIS A 93 -1.02 -17.60 -8.82
C HIS A 93 -0.47 -16.93 -10.08
N MET A 94 0.55 -16.07 -9.92
CA MET A 94 1.27 -15.41 -11.02
C MET A 94 2.42 -16.27 -11.50
#